data_AF-A0A353QSM1-F1
#
_entry.id   AF-A0A353QSM1-F1
#
_cell.length_a   1.000
_cell.length_b   1.000
_cell.length_c   1.000
_cell.angle_alpha   90.00
_cell.angle_beta   90.00
_cell.angle_gamma   90.00
#
_symmetry.space_group_name_H-M   'P 1'
#
loop_
_entity.id
_entity.type
_entity.pdbx_description
1 polymer ?
#
loop_
_entity_poly.entity_id
_entity_poly.type
_entity_poly.pdbx_seq_one_letter_code
_entity_poly.pdbx_strand_id
1 'polypeptide(L)'
;MKKHHRTRWETTIKTTGAKSEMEKTELKTKHVYGAAAIAHCLKDVDFPITKNQLVRRYGNCVVEIEKGETMKLKEVLDYVQKGTFNSPVDIEKSLK
;
A
#
# COMPACT_ATOMS: atom_id res chain seq x y z
N MET A 1 1.37 3.45 60.96
CA MET A 1 2.49 2.49 61.18
C MET A 1 2.56 1.52 60.02
N LYS A 2 3.79 1.14 59.66
CA LYS A 2 4.26 0.08 58.73
C LYS A 2 4.28 0.39 57.22
N LYS A 3 5.52 0.36 56.72
CA LYS A 3 6.05 0.54 55.36
C LYS A 3 6.17 -0.84 54.65
N HIS A 4 6.72 -0.78 53.44
CA HIS A 4 7.38 -1.81 52.61
C HIS A 4 6.54 -2.26 51.39
N HIS A 5 7.04 -2.43 50.15
CA HIS A 5 8.36 -2.28 49.51
C HIS A 5 8.17 -2.24 47.96
N ARG A 6 9.19 -1.78 47.21
CA ARG A 6 9.29 -1.70 45.73
C ARG A 6 9.27 -3.06 45.00
N THR A 7 8.87 -3.04 43.71
CA THR A 7 9.66 -3.41 42.48
C THR A 7 8.78 -3.12 41.24
N ARG A 8 9.07 -2.20 40.32
CA ARG A 8 9.95 -2.21 39.10
C ARG A 8 9.69 -3.41 38.15
N TRP A 9 9.76 -3.13 36.82
CA TRP A 9 9.70 -3.97 35.59
C TRP A 9 8.32 -4.64 35.32
N GLU A 10 7.60 -4.45 34.19
CA GLU A 10 8.00 -4.59 32.79
C GLU A 10 7.29 -3.63 31.82
N THR A 11 8.09 -3.01 30.96
CA THR A 11 7.70 -2.43 29.67
C THR A 11 7.37 -3.56 28.71
N THR A 12 6.22 -3.53 28.01
CA THR A 12 6.09 -3.80 26.55
C THR A 12 4.61 -3.71 26.13
N ILE A 13 4.22 -2.62 25.47
CA ILE A 13 3.37 -2.73 24.28
C ILE A 13 3.99 -1.79 23.24
N LYS A 14 4.89 -2.35 22.43
CA LYS A 14 5.35 -1.71 21.21
C LYS A 14 4.42 -2.14 20.08
N THR A 15 4.25 -1.21 19.14
CA THR A 15 4.04 -1.47 17.70
C THR A 15 2.56 -1.58 17.29
N THR A 16 1.90 -0.49 16.91
CA THR A 16 1.90 0.16 15.58
C THR A 16 0.58 -0.15 14.87
N GLY A 17 -0.13 0.90 14.46
CA GLY A 17 -1.22 0.73 13.50
C GLY A 17 -2.30 1.77 13.67
N ALA A 18 -1.96 3.03 13.43
CA ALA A 18 -2.93 4.05 13.06
C ALA A 18 -3.79 3.48 11.90
N LYS A 19 -5.07 3.26 12.17
CA LYS A 19 -6.10 3.19 11.13
C LYS A 19 -7.04 4.34 11.41
N SER A 20 -6.59 5.52 10.98
CA SER A 20 -7.46 6.66 10.75
C SER A 20 -8.53 6.23 9.77
N GLU A 21 -9.71 6.04 10.34
CA GLU A 21 -10.96 5.81 9.66
C GLU A 21 -11.38 7.12 8.99
N MET A 22 -11.63 7.03 7.68
CA MET A 22 -12.49 7.91 6.89
C MET A 22 -12.17 9.42 6.87
N GLU A 23 -11.52 9.89 5.80
CA GLU A 23 -12.12 11.01 5.09
C GLU A 23 -12.05 10.78 3.57
N LYS A 24 -13.24 10.88 2.98
CA LYS A 24 -13.64 10.52 1.64
C LYS A 24 -13.83 11.85 0.93
N THR A 25 -12.84 12.32 0.16
CA THR A 25 -13.00 13.54 -0.64
C THR A 25 -12.40 13.37 -2.03
N GLU A 26 -13.33 13.27 -2.99
CA GLU A 26 -13.23 13.78 -4.36
C GLU A 26 -11.85 13.78 -5.03
N LEU A 27 -11.56 12.68 -5.73
CA LEU A 27 -10.45 12.64 -6.65
C LEU A 27 -10.89 12.99 -8.08
N LYS A 28 -11.11 14.30 -8.26
CA LYS A 28 -11.14 14.95 -9.57
C LYS A 28 -9.78 14.77 -10.26
N THR A 29 -9.78 13.97 -11.32
CA THR A 29 -8.85 14.03 -12.46
C THR A 29 -7.36 14.21 -12.10
N LYS A 30 -6.77 13.30 -11.32
CA LYS A 30 -5.31 13.27 -11.16
C LYS A 30 -4.71 12.35 -12.22
N HIS A 31 -4.27 13.02 -13.28
CA HIS A 31 -3.56 12.46 -14.42
C HIS A 31 -2.34 11.64 -13.97
N VAL A 32 -2.35 10.34 -14.29
CA VAL A 32 -1.23 9.58 -14.90
C VAL A 32 0.19 9.87 -14.37
N TYR A 33 0.37 10.08 -13.06
CA TYR A 33 1.70 10.05 -12.43
C TYR A 33 2.03 8.65 -11.88
N GLY A 34 1.02 7.81 -11.65
CA GLY A 34 1.17 6.44 -11.17
C GLY A 34 1.79 5.45 -12.17
N ALA A 35 1.65 5.66 -13.48
CA ALA A 35 2.10 4.68 -14.48
C ALA A 35 3.62 4.43 -14.41
N ALA A 36 4.41 5.50 -14.27
CA ALA A 36 5.86 5.40 -14.20
C ALA A 36 6.31 4.78 -12.86
N ALA A 37 5.72 5.18 -11.74
CA ALA A 37 6.03 4.62 -10.42
C ALA A 37 5.68 3.12 -10.34
N ILE A 38 4.51 2.73 -10.86
CA ILE A 38 4.09 1.34 -11.00
C ILE A 38 5.04 0.59 -11.94
N ALA A 39 5.39 1.15 -13.10
CA ALA A 39 6.34 0.50 -14.02
C ALA A 39 7.74 0.32 -13.40
N HIS A 40 8.24 1.29 -12.63
CA HIS A 40 9.51 1.17 -11.91
C HIS A 40 9.46 0.06 -10.85
N CYS A 41 8.35 -0.03 -10.14
CA CYS A 41 8.12 -1.07 -9.15
C CYS A 41 8.00 -2.47 -9.79
N LEU A 42 7.43 -2.54 -10.99
CA LEU A 42 7.17 -3.77 -11.74
C LEU A 42 8.17 -4.02 -12.87
N LYS A 43 9.34 -3.38 -12.83
CA LYS A 43 10.35 -3.45 -13.90
C LYS A 43 10.88 -4.88 -14.11
N ASP A 44 10.88 -5.69 -13.05
CA ASP A 44 11.34 -7.09 -13.04
C ASP A 44 10.16 -8.08 -12.97
N VAL A 45 8.99 -7.67 -13.47
CA VAL A 45 7.80 -8.54 -13.52
C VAL A 45 7.64 -9.15 -14.89
N ASP A 46 7.62 -10.48 -14.93
CA ASP A 46 7.12 -11.23 -16.06
C ASP A 46 5.59 -11.21 -16.08
N PHE A 47 5.02 -10.74 -17.19
CA PHE A 47 3.59 -10.75 -17.45
C PHE A 47 3.22 -11.95 -18.37
N PRO A 48 2.03 -12.56 -18.23
CA PRO A 48 0.90 -12.15 -17.39
C PRO A 48 1.06 -12.54 -15.91
N ILE A 49 0.62 -11.65 -15.01
CA ILE A 49 0.71 -11.82 -13.56
C ILE A 49 -0.64 -11.61 -12.89
N THR A 50 -0.95 -12.37 -11.84
CA THR A 50 -2.21 -12.23 -11.10
C THR A 50 -2.11 -11.19 -9.99
N LYS A 51 -3.24 -10.58 -9.59
CA LYS A 51 -3.35 -9.65 -8.45
C LYS A 51 -2.73 -10.24 -7.19
N ASN A 52 -2.99 -11.51 -6.90
CA ASN A 52 -2.40 -12.19 -5.74
C ASN A 52 -0.87 -12.33 -5.83
N GLN A 53 -0.32 -12.65 -7.02
CA GLN A 53 1.13 -12.72 -7.20
C GLN A 53 1.78 -11.34 -7.07
N LEU A 54 1.16 -10.31 -7.66
CA LEU A 54 1.55 -8.91 -7.51
C LEU A 54 1.57 -8.46 -6.04
N VAL A 55 0.50 -8.73 -5.29
CA VAL A 55 0.41 -8.38 -3.87
C VAL A 55 1.46 -9.14 -3.04
N ARG A 56 1.68 -10.42 -3.34
CA ARG A 56 2.68 -11.23 -2.61
C ARG A 56 4.12 -10.78 -2.85
N ARG A 57 4.48 -10.49 -4.11
CA ARG A 57 5.86 -10.17 -4.50
C ARG A 57 6.16 -8.68 -4.40
N TYR A 58 5.22 -7.83 -4.78
CA TYR A 58 5.39 -6.38 -4.93
C TYR A 58 4.42 -5.57 -4.06
N GLY A 59 3.57 -6.20 -3.24
CA GLY A 59 2.56 -5.48 -2.46
C GLY A 59 3.11 -4.52 -1.40
N ASN A 60 4.37 -4.69 -0.97
CA ASN A 60 5.07 -3.77 -0.08
C ASN A 60 5.77 -2.62 -0.80
N CYS A 61 5.79 -2.66 -2.13
CA CYS A 61 6.39 -1.61 -2.94
C CYS A 61 5.57 -0.33 -2.80
N VAL A 62 6.27 0.78 -2.60
CA VAL A 62 5.66 2.10 -2.47
C VAL A 62 5.64 2.73 -3.85
N VAL A 63 4.45 3.07 -4.32
CA VAL A 63 4.22 3.72 -5.60
C VAL A 63 3.63 5.09 -5.35
N GLU A 64 4.16 6.10 -6.02
CA GLU A 64 3.57 7.43 -6.04
C GLU A 64 2.38 7.39 -6.99
N ILE A 65 1.16 7.46 -6.45
CA ILE A 65 -0.07 7.48 -7.26
C ILE A 65 -0.34 8.91 -7.72
N GLU A 66 -0.04 9.87 -6.85
CA GLU A 66 -0.24 11.29 -7.08
C GLU A 66 0.97 12.06 -6.56
N LYS A 67 1.25 13.24 -7.11
CA LYS A 67 2.43 14.02 -6.72
C LYS A 67 2.45 14.29 -5.21
N GLY A 68 3.41 13.68 -4.50
CA GLY A 68 3.52 13.78 -3.04
C GLY A 68 2.64 12.80 -2.24
N GLU A 69 1.79 12.01 -2.91
CA GLU A 69 1.00 10.93 -2.29
C GLU A 69 1.55 9.56 -2.69
N THR A 70 2.12 8.88 -1.71
CA THR A 70 2.68 7.54 -1.88
C THR A 70 1.79 6.52 -1.21
N MET A 71 1.50 5.43 -1.91
CA MET A 71 0.67 4.33 -1.42
C MET A 71 1.37 3.00 -1.69
N LYS A 72 1.08 1.98 -0.88
CA LYS A 72 1.57 0.63 -1.16
C LYS A 72 0.82 0.04 -2.34
N LEU A 73 1.53 -0.65 -3.22
CA LEU A 73 0.93 -1.28 -4.40
C LEU A 73 -0.21 -2.24 -4.01
N LYS A 74 -0.14 -2.91 -2.86
CA LYS A 74 -1.24 -3.77 -2.40
C LYS A 74 -2.56 -3.01 -2.17
N GLU A 75 -2.48 -1.77 -1.70
CA GLU A 75 -3.67 -0.95 -1.40
C GLU A 75 -4.25 -0.42 -2.70
N VAL A 76 -3.38 0.00 -3.62
CA VAL A 76 -3.75 0.38 -4.98
C VAL A 76 -4.47 -0.77 -5.69
N LEU A 77 -3.91 -1.98 -5.61
CA LEU A 77 -4.52 -3.17 -6.20
C LEU A 77 -5.82 -3.58 -5.52
N ASP A 78 -6.07 -3.19 -4.27
CA ASP A 78 -7.32 -3.50 -3.56
C ASP A 78 -8.52 -2.88 -4.27
N TYR A 79 -8.38 -1.64 -4.75
CA TYR A 79 -9.39 -0.91 -5.54
C TYR A 79 -9.67 -1.55 -6.92
N VAL A 80 -8.74 -2.37 -7.41
CA VAL A 80 -8.87 -3.01 -8.72
C VAL A 80 -9.62 -4.35 -8.60
N GLN A 81 -10.73 -4.49 -9.31
CA GLN A 81 -11.50 -5.74 -9.38
C GLN A 81 -10.86 -6.79 -10.30
N LYS A 82 -9.90 -6.38 -11.14
CA LYS A 82 -9.21 -7.26 -12.09
C LYS A 82 -8.31 -8.27 -11.37
N GLY A 83 -8.44 -9.54 -11.74
CA GLY A 83 -7.66 -10.64 -11.17
C GLY A 83 -6.29 -10.87 -11.81
N THR A 84 -6.11 -10.47 -13.07
CA THR A 84 -4.90 -10.75 -13.86
C THR A 84 -4.56 -9.56 -14.75
N PHE A 85 -3.26 -9.24 -14.83
CA PHE A 85 -2.72 -8.14 -15.60
C PHE A 85 -1.73 -8.66 -16.64
N ASN A 86 -1.80 -8.09 -17.84
CA ASN A 86 -0.93 -8.47 -18.96
C ASN A 86 0.24 -7.50 -19.16
N SER A 87 0.21 -6.34 -18.51
CA SER A 87 1.26 -5.31 -18.58
C SER A 87 1.10 -4.33 -17.41
N PRO A 88 2.12 -3.51 -17.08
CA PRO A 88 1.99 -2.50 -16.03
C PRO A 88 0.95 -1.42 -16.41
N VAL A 89 0.77 -1.14 -17.71
CA VAL A 89 -0.24 -0.21 -18.22
C VAL A 89 -1.67 -0.73 -17.94
N ASP A 90 -1.86 -2.04 -17.95
CA ASP A 90 -3.16 -2.67 -17.66
C ASP A 90 -3.62 -2.43 -16.22
N ILE A 91 -2.67 -2.34 -15.28
CA ILE A 91 -2.94 -1.97 -13.88
C ILE A 91 -3.39 -0.52 -13.79
N GLU A 92 -2.68 0.39 -14.46
CA GLU A 92 -3.05 1.82 -14.51
C GLU A 92 -4.44 2.03 -15.11
N LYS A 93 -4.73 1.38 -16.24
CA LYS A 93 -6.06 1.41 -16.85
C LYS A 93 -7.16 0.89 -15.95
N SER A 94 -6.85 -0.03 -15.04
CA SER A 94 -7.83 -0.60 -14.11
C SER A 94 -8.13 0.29 -12.89
N LEU A 95 -7.38 1.39 -12.71
CA LEU A 95 -7.58 2.40 -11.67
C LEU A 95 -8.38 3.62 -12.16
N LYS A 96 -8.66 3.71 -13.47
CA LYS A 96 -9.51 4.72 -14.09
C LYS A 96 -10.97 4.26 -14.12
#